data_AF-A0A558EWT1-F1
#
_entry.id   AF-A0A558EWT1-F1
#
_cell.length_a   1.000
_cell.length_b   1.000
_cell.length_c   1.000
_cell.angle_alpha   90.00
_cell.angle_beta   90.00
_cell.angle_gamma   90.00
#
_symmetry.space_group_name_H-M   'P 1'
#
loop_
_entity.id
_entity.type
_entity.pdbx_description
1 polymer ?
#
loop_
_entity_poly.entity_id
_entity_poly.type
_entity_poly.pdbx_seq_one_letter_code
_entity_poly.pdbx_strand_id
1 'polypeptide(L)'
;VAKLVVTAEEKTDSLALLQSFNTASERGMRVTGYALGEIGRHTRVIGVFYGASIAYAPIVSDERAPNDIDLEKLSNLVEWVS
;
A
#
# COMPACT_ATOMS: atom_id res chain seq x y z
N VAL A 1 4.56 12.80 7.61
CA VAL A 1 3.67 11.90 6.85
C VAL A 1 3.08 10.92 7.84
N ALA A 2 1.76 10.80 7.93
CA ALA A 2 1.13 9.78 8.77
C ALA A 2 1.19 8.41 8.06
N LYS A 3 1.61 7.37 8.78
CA LYS A 3 1.75 6.01 8.23
C LYS A 3 0.67 5.10 8.82
N LEU A 4 -0.07 4.40 7.97
CA LEU A 4 -1.12 3.47 8.35
C LEU A 4 -0.84 2.09 7.74
N VAL A 5 -0.68 1.08 8.59
CA VAL A 5 -0.59 -0.32 8.14
C VAL A 5 -1.68 -1.08 8.86
N VAL A 6 -2.57 -1.69 8.09
CA VAL A 6 -3.74 -2.42 8.59
C VAL A 6 -3.71 -3.85 8.09
N THR A 7 -4.45 -4.75 8.72
CA THR A 7 -4.70 -6.09 8.17
C THR A 7 -6.00 -6.04 7.39
N ALA A 8 -6.03 -6.56 6.16
CA ALA A 8 -7.27 -6.76 5.42
C ALA A 8 -7.77 -8.19 5.65
N GLU A 9 -8.95 -8.31 6.25
CA GLU A 9 -9.66 -9.58 6.44
C GLU A 9 -10.65 -9.83 5.28
N GLU A 10 -11.13 -8.76 4.66
CA GLU A 10 -11.99 -8.80 3.48
C GLU A 10 -11.67 -7.68 2.46
N LYS A 11 -12.23 -7.80 1.25
CA LYS A 11 -11.94 -6.87 0.15
C LYS A 11 -12.37 -5.42 0.48
N THR A 12 -13.43 -5.27 1.27
CA THR A 12 -13.96 -4.00 1.76
C THR A 12 -12.96 -3.24 2.62
N ASP A 13 -12.09 -3.92 3.38
CA ASP A 13 -11.03 -3.27 4.16
C ASP A 13 -10.01 -2.55 3.27
N SER A 14 -9.67 -3.18 2.14
CA SER A 14 -8.77 -2.58 1.16
C SER A 14 -9.39 -1.34 0.53
N LEU A 15 -10.69 -1.40 0.21
CA LEU A 15 -11.43 -0.24 -0.31
C LEU A 15 -11.51 0.89 0.73
N ALA A 16 -11.77 0.57 1.99
CA ALA A 16 -11.82 1.54 3.09
C ALA A 16 -10.47 2.22 3.29
N LEU A 17 -9.36 1.48 3.20
CA LEU A 17 -8.01 2.04 3.26
C LEU A 17 -7.75 3.03 2.11
N LEU A 18 -8.05 2.63 0.87
CA LEU A 18 -7.85 3.47 -0.31
C LEU A 18 -8.72 4.74 -0.26
N GLN A 19 -9.99 4.61 0.17
CA GLN A 19 -10.88 5.75 0.37
C GLN A 19 -10.33 6.70 1.44
N SER A 20 -9.76 6.16 2.52
CA SER A 20 -9.14 6.95 3.59
C SER A 20 -7.93 7.74 3.09
N PHE A 21 -7.09 7.14 2.24
CA PHE A 21 -6.00 7.87 1.58
C PHE A 21 -6.52 8.99 0.70
N ASN A 22 -7.56 8.73 -0.10
CA ASN A 22 -8.12 9.73 -1.00
C ASN A 22 -8.65 10.92 -0.21
N THR A 23 -9.50 10.67 0.78
CA THR A 23 -10.05 11.70 1.68
C THR A 23 -8.97 12.49 2.43
N ALA A 24 -7.90 11.83 2.90
CA ALA A 24 -6.81 12.52 3.57
C ALA A 24 -6.03 13.42 2.60
N SER A 25 -5.77 12.94 1.38
CA SER A 25 -5.07 13.71 0.35
C SER A 25 -5.86 14.93 -0.11
N GLU A 26 -7.18 14.81 -0.28
CA GLU A 26 -8.10 15.92 -0.58
C GLU A 26 -8.10 16.99 0.51
N ARG A 27 -7.82 16.60 1.76
CA ARG A 27 -7.66 17.52 2.91
C ARG A 27 -6.23 18.10 3.02
N GLY A 28 -5.36 17.85 2.05
CA GLY A 28 -3.97 18.30 2.06
C GLY A 28 -3.07 17.55 3.06
N MET A 29 -3.53 16.42 3.61
CA MET A 29 -2.75 15.62 4.54
C MET A 29 -1.82 14.68 3.80
N ARG A 30 -0.55 14.60 4.25
CA ARG A 30 0.39 13.60 3.72
C ARG A 30 0.26 12.30 4.49
N VAL A 31 -0.30 11.28 3.83
CA VAL A 31 -0.46 9.92 4.34
C VAL A 31 0.31 8.91 3.50
N THR A 32 0.62 7.74 4.05
CA THR A 32 1.17 6.58 3.33
C THR A 32 0.81 5.31 4.07
N GLY A 33 0.84 4.17 3.40
CA GLY A 33 0.48 2.91 4.01
C GLY A 33 0.10 1.84 3.01
N TYR A 34 -0.33 0.71 3.54
CA TYR A 34 -0.87 -0.42 2.79
C TYR A 34 -1.56 -1.39 3.75
N ALA A 35 -2.35 -2.29 3.19
CA ALA A 35 -2.93 -3.41 3.91
C ALA A 35 -2.01 -4.65 3.81
N LEU A 36 -1.87 -5.35 4.94
CA LEU A 36 -1.23 -6.64 5.07
C LEU A 36 -2.16 -7.76 4.58
N GLY A 37 -1.57 -8.94 4.38
CA GLY A 37 -2.27 -10.14 3.95
C GLY A 37 -2.51 -10.17 2.44
N GLU A 38 -2.83 -11.35 1.92
CA GLU A 38 -3.02 -11.57 0.48
C GLU A 38 -4.11 -10.67 -0.10
N ILE A 39 -5.19 -10.46 0.65
CA ILE A 39 -6.32 -9.61 0.26
C ILE A 39 -5.86 -8.16 0.06
N GLY A 40 -5.07 -7.63 1.01
CA GLY A 40 -4.62 -6.24 1.04
C GLY A 40 -3.38 -5.94 0.21
N ARG A 41 -2.64 -6.97 -0.22
CA ARG A 41 -1.31 -6.86 -0.84
C ARG A 41 -1.23 -5.84 -1.98
N HIS A 42 -2.25 -5.81 -2.83
CA HIS A 42 -2.33 -4.92 -3.99
C HIS A 42 -2.28 -3.43 -3.61
N THR A 43 -2.76 -3.05 -2.42
CA THR A 43 -2.76 -1.66 -1.94
C THR A 43 -1.36 -1.08 -1.76
N ARG A 44 -0.32 -1.91 -1.55
CA ARG A 44 1.07 -1.45 -1.50
C ARG A 44 1.56 -0.90 -2.84
N VAL A 45 1.00 -1.40 -3.94
CA VAL A 45 1.33 -0.95 -5.30
C VAL A 45 0.44 0.22 -5.70
N ILE A 46 -0.89 0.06 -5.59
CA ILE A 46 -1.82 1.02 -6.17
C ILE A 46 -2.15 2.20 -5.25
N GLY A 47 -1.79 2.16 -3.97
CA GLY A 47 -2.19 3.17 -2.99
C GLY A 47 -1.77 4.60 -3.35
N VAL A 48 -0.68 4.74 -4.12
CA VAL A 48 -0.21 6.06 -4.60
C VAL A 48 -1.20 6.74 -5.55
N PHE A 49 -1.97 5.96 -6.32
CA PHE A 49 -3.03 6.49 -7.19
C PHE A 49 -4.26 6.98 -6.42
N TYR A 50 -4.36 6.62 -5.13
CA TYR A 50 -5.46 6.99 -4.25
C TYR A 50 -5.00 7.93 -3.13
N GLY A 51 -3.89 8.65 -3.30
CA GLY A 51 -3.47 9.70 -2.37
C GLY A 51 -2.41 9.30 -1.34
N ALA A 52 -1.90 8.06 -1.36
CA ALA A 52 -0.69 7.74 -0.60
C ALA A 52 0.51 8.50 -1.19
N SER A 53 1.23 9.21 -0.33
CA SER A 53 2.31 10.11 -0.74
C SER A 53 3.57 9.40 -1.25
N ILE A 54 3.79 8.15 -0.84
CA ILE A 54 4.89 7.27 -1.30
C ILE A 54 4.42 5.81 -1.23
N ALA A 55 4.93 4.98 -2.14
CA ALA A 55 4.95 3.52 -1.98
C ALA A 55 6.28 3.11 -1.34
N TYR A 56 6.26 2.09 -0.48
CA TYR A 56 7.48 1.59 0.16
C TYR A 56 7.41 0.09 0.46
N ALA A 57 8.57 -0.55 0.45
CA ALA A 57 8.78 -1.97 0.70
C ALA A 57 10.19 -2.20 1.29
N PRO A 58 10.42 -3.31 2.00
CA PRO A 58 11.75 -3.70 2.45
C PRO A 58 12.68 -4.03 1.26
N ILE A 59 13.99 -3.77 1.39
CA ILE A 59 14.98 -4.05 0.32
C ILE A 59 15.09 -5.56 0.07
N VAL A 60 15.24 -6.33 1.14
CA VAL A 60 15.14 -7.81 1.19
C VAL A 60 14.59 -8.14 2.58
N SER A 61 13.61 -9.03 2.69
CA SER A 61 13.19 -9.56 4.00
C SER A 61 13.86 -10.91 4.25
N ASP A 62 14.57 -11.02 5.38
CA ASP A 62 15.13 -12.31 5.85
C ASP A 62 14.01 -13.29 6.23
N GLU A 63 12.86 -12.76 6.65
CA GLU A 63 11.61 -13.50 6.84
C GLU A 63 10.66 -13.15 5.70
N ARG A 64 10.53 -14.04 4.71
CA ARG A 64 9.54 -13.90 3.63
C ARG A 64 8.23 -14.51 4.07
N ALA A 65 7.24 -13.69 4.38
CA ALA A 65 5.86 -14.16 4.32
C ALA A 65 5.59 -14.64 2.87
N PRO A 66 4.87 -15.74 2.67
CA PRO A 66 4.37 -16.08 1.35
C PRO A 66 3.70 -14.85 0.75
N ASN A 67 4.07 -14.49 -0.49
CA ASN A 67 3.52 -13.37 -1.25
C ASN A 67 3.99 -11.96 -0.89
N ASP A 68 5.02 -11.78 -0.06
CA ASP A 68 5.53 -10.44 0.24
C ASP A 68 6.01 -9.68 -1.01
N ILE A 69 6.05 -8.34 -0.89
CA ILE A 69 6.53 -7.43 -1.94
C ILE A 69 7.75 -6.69 -1.38
N ASP A 70 8.93 -7.06 -1.86
CA ASP A 70 10.18 -6.33 -1.65
C ASP A 70 10.28 -5.10 -2.57
N LEU A 71 11.33 -4.31 -2.39
CA LEU A 71 11.51 -3.04 -3.08
C LEU A 71 11.68 -3.21 -4.58
N GLU A 72 12.43 -4.22 -5.02
CA GLU A 72 12.62 -4.51 -6.45
C GLU A 72 11.29 -4.87 -7.10
N LYS A 73 10.55 -5.80 -6.50
CA LYS A 73 9.23 -6.20 -6.98
C LYS A 73 8.23 -5.05 -6.94
N LEU A 74 8.24 -4.21 -5.90
CA LEU A 74 7.38 -3.03 -5.81
C LEU A 74 7.66 -2.07 -6.96
N SER A 75 8.94 -1.76 -7.21
CA SER A 75 9.36 -0.85 -8.27
C SER A 75 8.84 -1.32 -9.63
N ASN A 76 9.05 -2.60 -9.95
CA ASN A 76 8.60 -3.21 -11.20
C ASN A 76 7.06 -3.18 -11.33
N LEU A 77 6.34 -3.44 -10.23
CA LEU A 77 4.87 -3.43 -10.25
C LEU A 77 4.31 -2.02 -10.42
N VAL A 78 4.88 -1.02 -9.73
CA VAL A 78 4.47 0.39 -9.87
C VAL A 78 4.74 0.88 -11.29
N GLU A 79 5.91 0.56 -11.86
CA GLU A 79 6.23 0.88 -13.24
C GLU A 79 5.25 0.22 -14.23
N TRP A 80 4.84 -1.03 -13.98
CA TRP A 80 3.90 -1.75 -14.84
C TRP A 80 2.48 -1.16 -14.84
N VAL A 81 2.03 -0.56 -13.73
CA VAL A 81 0.68 0.02 -13.59
C VAL A 81 0.61 1.54 -13.79
N SER A 82 1.74 2.22 -13.96
CA SER A 82 1.81 3.67 -14.21
C SER A 82 1.72 3.99 -15.70
#